data_AF-A0A9E5TF54-F1
#
_entry.id   AF-A0A9E5TF54-F1
#
_cell.length_a   1.000
_cell.length_b   1.000
_cell.length_c   1.000
_cell.angle_alpha   90.00
_cell.angle_beta   90.00
_cell.angle_gamma   90.00
#
_symmetry.space_group_name_H-M   'P 1'
#
loop_
_entity.id
_entity.type
_entity.pdbx_description
1 polymer ?
#
loop_
_entity_poly.entity_id
_entity_poly.type
_entity_poly.pdbx_seq_one_letter_code
_entity_poly.pdbx_strand_id
1 'polypeptide(L)' 'MARIIKALDFVPADHNPEDAMAALRLAGDETKIHLGVLRRIRRPSLEDRFQEIEEKAKRGKPASIDSLVRQFA' A
#
# COMPACT_ATOMS: atom_id res chain seq x y z
N MET A 1 5.36 23.30 -29.28
CA MET A 1 5.96 22.28 -28.40
C MET A 1 6.55 22.96 -27.18
N ALA A 2 5.88 22.92 -26.03
CA ALA A 2 6.43 23.50 -24.79
C ALA A 2 7.32 22.45 -24.11
N ARG A 3 8.64 22.68 -24.04
CA ARG A 3 9.52 21.95 -23.12
C ARG A 3 9.26 22.50 -21.73
N ILE A 4 8.45 21.82 -20.92
CA ILE A 4 8.37 22.12 -19.49
C ILE A 4 9.66 21.60 -18.88
N ILE A 5 10.64 22.49 -18.72
CA ILE A 5 11.82 22.21 -17.90
C ILE A 5 11.38 22.39 -16.46
N LYS A 6 10.78 21.36 -15.85
CA LYS A 6 10.56 21.36 -14.39
C LYS A 6 11.94 21.40 -13.71
N ALA A 7 12.10 22.28 -12.74
CA ALA A 7 13.35 22.35 -11.99
C ALA A 7 13.51 21.09 -11.13
N LEU A 8 14.68 20.48 -11.13
CA LEU A 8 15.00 19.35 -10.26
C LEU A 8 15.41 19.89 -8.89
N ASP A 9 14.86 19.32 -7.83
CA ASP A 9 15.19 19.67 -6.45
C ASP A 9 15.27 18.39 -5.60
N PHE A 10 16.02 18.42 -4.51
CA PHE A 10 16.02 17.29 -3.58
C PHE A 10 14.85 17.42 -2.60
N VAL A 11 14.35 16.28 -2.12
CA VAL A 11 13.40 16.27 -1.01
C VAL A 11 14.02 17.02 0.19
N PRO A 12 13.28 17.95 0.83
CA PRO A 12 13.78 18.71 1.99
C PRO A 12 14.32 17.79 3.09
N ALA A 13 15.39 18.22 3.77
CA ALA A 13 16.06 17.40 4.79
C ALA A 13 15.19 17.11 6.02
N ASP A 14 14.20 17.97 6.27
CA ASP A 14 13.22 17.87 7.36
C ASP A 14 11.94 17.11 6.95
N HIS A 15 11.85 16.62 5.71
CA HIS A 15 10.70 15.88 5.23
C HIS A 15 10.52 14.57 6.00
N ASN A 16 9.33 14.37 6.57
CA ASN A 16 8.94 13.11 7.19
C ASN A 16 8.39 12.14 6.12
N PRO A 17 9.09 11.04 5.77
CA PRO A 17 8.64 10.11 4.75
C PRO A 17 7.45 9.24 5.19
N GLU A 18 7.05 9.26 6.46
CA GLU A 18 5.89 8.53 6.96
C GLU A 18 4.58 9.33 6.81
N ASP A 19 4.67 10.64 6.59
CA ASP A 19 3.49 11.51 6.34
C ASP A 19 3.05 11.40 4.87
N ALA A 20 1.91 10.74 4.66
CA ALA A 20 1.33 10.55 3.34
C ALA A 20 0.90 11.86 2.67
N MET A 21 0.42 12.85 3.43
CA MET A 21 -0.03 14.12 2.87
C MET A 21 1.15 14.99 2.46
N ALA A 22 2.22 15.02 3.27
CA ALA A 22 3.46 15.70 2.90
C ALA A 22 4.06 15.11 1.62
N ALA A 23 4.10 13.78 1.50
CA ALA A 23 4.56 13.09 0.30
C ALA A 23 3.74 13.46 -0.95
N LEU A 24 2.41 13.53 -0.82
CA LEU A 24 1.52 13.91 -1.92
C LEU A 24 1.73 15.36 -2.37
N ARG A 25 1.99 16.29 -1.44
CA ARG A 25 2.30 17.69 -1.78
C ARG A 25 3.58 17.79 -2.61
N LEU A 26 4.64 17.06 -2.24
CA LEU A 26 5.89 17.02 -3.00
C LEU A 26 5.68 16.37 -4.38
N ALA A 27 4.89 15.29 -4.46
CA ALA A 27 4.61 14.63 -5.73
C ALA A 27 3.74 15.47 -6.68
N GLY A 28 2.86 16.30 -6.13
CA GLY A 28 1.95 17.17 -6.86
C GLY A 28 2.56 18.50 -7.29
N ASP A 29 3.83 18.76 -7.03
CA ASP A 29 4.48 20.00 -7.43
C ASP A 29 4.54 20.13 -8.97
N GLU A 30 3.86 21.16 -9.48
CA GLU A 30 3.82 21.44 -10.91
C GLU A 30 5.08 22.16 -11.42
N THR A 31 5.83 22.79 -10.51
CA THR A 31 6.99 23.61 -10.81
C THR A 31 8.31 22.84 -10.71
N LYS A 32 8.38 21.90 -9.77
CA LYS A 32 9.58 21.12 -9.47
C LYS A 32 9.34 19.62 -9.55
N ILE A 33 10.42 18.88 -9.76
CA ILE A 33 10.46 17.43 -9.57
C ILE A 33 11.38 17.17 -8.37
N HIS A 34 10.78 16.68 -7.28
CA HIS A 34 11.51 16.35 -6.06
C HIS A 34 12.15 14.96 -6.16
N LEU A 35 13.46 14.89 -5.95
CA LEU A 35 14.28 13.68 -6.02
C LEU A 35 14.62 13.18 -4.60
N GLY A 36 14.28 11.93 -4.31
CA GLY A 36 14.55 11.30 -3.01
C GLY A 36 13.43 10.35 -2.57
N VAL A 37 13.38 10.06 -1.27
CA VAL A 37 12.34 9.23 -0.68
C VAL A 37 11.16 10.11 -0.25
N LEU A 38 10.11 10.16 -1.07
CA LEU A 38 8.89 10.92 -0.73
C LEU A 38 8.05 10.18 0.31
N ARG A 39 7.95 8.85 0.21
CA ARG A 39 7.14 8.05 1.13
C ARG A 39 7.81 6.73 1.48
N ARG A 40 7.81 6.39 2.77
CA ARG A 40 8.22 5.10 3.30
C ARG A 40 7.05 4.50 4.08
N ILE A 41 6.60 3.32 3.66
CA ILE A 41 5.52 2.60 4.34
C ILE A 41 5.83 1.11 4.30
N ARG A 42 5.65 0.43 5.45
CA ARG A 42 5.66 -1.03 5.50
C ARG A 42 4.34 -1.53 4.95
N ARG A 43 4.38 -2.23 3.81
CA ARG A 43 3.21 -2.93 3.28
C ARG A 43 3.52 -4.42 3.21
N PRO A 44 2.58 -5.29 3.61
CA PRO A 44 2.71 -6.71 3.34
C PRO A 44 2.79 -6.93 1.83
N SER A 45 3.63 -7.87 1.43
CA SER A 45 3.71 -8.33 0.06
C SER A 45 2.43 -9.08 -0.34
N LEU A 46 2.26 -9.33 -1.64
CA LEU A 46 1.16 -10.18 -2.11
C LEU A 46 1.30 -11.62 -1.57
N GLU A 47 2.53 -12.09 -1.42
CA GLU A 47 2.85 -13.40 -0.84
C GLU A 47 2.41 -13.47 0.63
N ASP A 48 2.71 -12.44 1.42
CA ASP A 48 2.30 -12.37 2.84
C ASP A 48 0.77 -12.46 2.95
N ARG A 49 0.05 -11.82 2.02
CA ARG A 49 -1.42 -11.87 1.96
C ARG A 49 -1.94 -13.24 1.53
N PHE A 50 -1.26 -13.90 0.59
CA PHE A 50 -1.63 -15.24 0.16
C PHE A 50 -1.47 -16.25 1.31
N GLN A 51 -0.34 -16.21 2.02
CA GLN A 51 -0.07 -17.07 3.18
C GLN A 51 -1.09 -16.82 4.30
N GLU A 52 -1.44 -15.56 4.58
CA GLU A 52 -2.48 -15.21 5.56
C GLU A 52 -3.83 -15.87 5.23
N ILE A 53 -4.21 -15.89 3.95
CA ILE A 53 -5.45 -16.51 3.47
C ILE A 53 -5.37 -18.04 3.60
N GLU A 54 -4.26 -18.65 3.20
CA GLU A 54 -4.06 -20.09 3.28
C GLU A 54 -4.11 -20.58 4.74
N GLU A 55 -3.46 -19.87 5.67
CA GLU A 55 -3.53 -20.18 7.09
C GLU A 55 -4.95 -20.07 7.64
N LYS A 56 -5.70 -19.03 7.27
CA LYS A 56 -7.12 -18.88 7.65
C LYS A 56 -7.97 -20.01 7.11
N ALA A 57 -7.74 -20.43 5.86
CA ALA A 57 -8.45 -21.54 5.24
C ALA A 57 -8.15 -22.88 5.96
N LYS A 58 -6.87 -23.13 6.33
CA LYS A 58 -6.49 -24.33 7.09
C LYS A 58 -7.06 -24.36 8.51
N ARG A 59 -7.24 -23.19 9.14
CA ARG A 59 -7.85 -23.07 10.49
C ARG A 59 -9.37 -23.19 10.47
N GLY A 60 -10.01 -22.83 9.36
CA GLY A 60 -11.42 -23.09 9.14
C GLY A 60 -11.64 -24.60 9.02
N LYS A 61 -12.07 -25.26 10.11
CA LYS A 61 -12.62 -26.61 10.00
C LYS A 61 -13.75 -26.54 8.96
N PRO A 62 -13.75 -27.38 7.90
CA PRO A 62 -14.94 -27.49 7.08
C PRO A 62 -16.07 -27.87 8.03
N ALA A 63 -17.12 -27.05 8.07
CA ALA A 63 -18.37 -27.46 8.71
C ALA A 63 -18.72 -28.82 8.09
N SER A 64 -18.88 -29.86 8.92
CA SER A 64 -19.23 -31.17 8.35
C SER A 64 -20.51 -30.98 7.55
N ILE A 65 -20.62 -31.64 6.40
CA ILE A 65 -21.80 -31.52 5.55
C ILE A 65 -23.08 -31.78 6.37
N ASP A 66 -23.02 -32.70 7.34
CA ASP A 66 -24.10 -32.96 8.31
C ASP A 66 -24.50 -31.74 9.15
N SER A 67 -23.55 -30.91 9.56
CA SER A 67 -23.81 -29.68 10.31
C SER A 67 -24.47 -28.59 9.46
N LEU A 68 -24.17 -28.54 8.15
CA LEU A 68 -24.85 -27.66 7.20
C LEU A 68 -26.28 -28.13 6.94
N VAL A 69 -26.47 -29.43 6.70
CA VAL A 69 -27.79 -30.02 6.41
C VAL A 69 -28.77 -29.78 7.58
N ARG A 70 -28.29 -29.81 8.83
CA ARG A 70 -29.11 -29.51 10.03
C ARG A 70 -29.50 -28.04 10.19
N GLN A 71 -28.82 -27.08 9.54
CA GLN A 71 -29.17 -25.67 9.64
C GLN A 71 -30.29 -25.26 8.67
N PHE A 72 -30.57 -26.07 7.64
CA PHE A 72 -31.58 -25.81 6.62
C PHE A 72 -32.77 -26.78 6.69
N ALA A 73 -32.83 -27.65 7.70
CA ALA A 73 -33.95 -28.54 8.02
C ALA A 73 -34.74 -27.98 9.21
#